data_AF-A0A7R7HW03-F1
#
_entry.id   AF-A0A7R7HW03-F1
#
_cell.length_a   1.000
_cell.length_b   1.000
_cell.length_c   1.000
_cell.angle_alpha   90.00
_cell.angle_beta   90.00
_cell.angle_gamma   90.00
#
_symmetry.space_group_name_H-M   'P 1'
#
loop_
_entity.id
_entity.type
_entity.pdbx_description
1 polymer ?
#
loop_
_entity_poly.entity_id
_entity_poly.type
_entity_poly.pdbx_seq_one_letter_code
_entity_poly.pdbx_strand_id
1 'polypeptide(L)'
;MTHQPRSATAGAGTPDPTGRPATPPTGAGTTGGTVPGGGAVTEVADLRVVVDRIEGRSVCGLAPGDFFTVTDSSRLATAPGRHFCLYALAAVLPLLPAKQRTLDPADWLAADTEVACPDPEERLVMRIETVGTSRIATEELT
;
A
#
# COMPACT_ATOMS: atom_id res chain seq x y z
N MET A 1 14.42 0.85 59.21
CA MET A 1 15.19 -0.35 58.82
C MET A 1 14.20 -1.48 58.64
N THR A 2 13.74 -1.70 57.40
CA THR A 2 12.86 -2.82 57.06
C THR A 2 13.42 -3.46 55.81
N HIS A 3 13.95 -4.66 55.97
CA HIS A 3 14.58 -5.47 54.94
C HIS A 3 13.53 -5.89 53.90
N GLN A 4 13.78 -5.53 52.64
CA GLN A 4 13.05 -6.04 51.48
C GLN A 4 13.61 -7.43 51.14
N PRO A 5 12.79 -8.49 51.01
CA PRO A 5 13.28 -9.78 50.52
C PRO A 5 13.43 -9.75 48.99
N ARG A 6 14.62 -10.16 48.52
CA ARG A 6 14.96 -10.33 47.10
C ARG A 6 14.20 -11.52 46.53
N SER A 7 13.29 -11.25 45.60
CA SER A 7 12.66 -12.30 44.79
C SER A 7 13.61 -12.76 43.69
N ALA A 8 13.68 -14.09 43.54
CA ALA A 8 14.57 -14.81 42.64
C ALA A 8 14.24 -14.53 41.16
N THR A 9 15.29 -14.31 40.38
CA THR A 9 15.25 -14.20 38.92
C THR A 9 14.92 -15.57 38.33
N ALA A 10 13.75 -15.71 37.72
CA ALA A 10 13.41 -16.85 36.87
C ALA A 10 14.26 -16.77 35.60
N GLY A 11 14.93 -17.89 35.27
CA GLY A 11 15.86 -18.00 34.15
C GLY A 11 15.18 -17.68 32.81
N ALA A 12 15.81 -16.78 32.06
CA ALA A 12 15.53 -16.60 30.65
C ALA A 12 15.93 -17.89 29.92
N GLY A 13 14.94 -18.57 29.33
CA GLY A 13 15.19 -19.67 28.40
C GLY A 13 16.05 -19.19 27.25
N THR A 14 17.05 -19.99 26.89
CA THR A 14 17.90 -19.77 25.72
C THR A 14 17.03 -19.64 24.47
N PRO A 15 17.11 -18.54 23.69
CA PRO A 15 16.38 -18.44 22.44
C PRO A 15 16.95 -19.42 21.41
N ASP A 16 16.05 -20.05 20.64
CA ASP A 16 16.35 -20.83 19.45
C ASP A 16 17.23 -19.98 18.49
N PRO A 17 18.43 -20.45 18.09
CA PRO A 17 19.40 -19.65 17.34
C PRO A 17 18.98 -19.35 15.89
N THR A 18 17.82 -19.83 15.44
CA THR A 18 17.41 -19.68 14.04
C THR A 18 16.48 -18.51 13.76
N GLY A 19 15.88 -17.86 14.78
CA GLY A 19 15.10 -16.63 14.61
C GLY A 19 13.99 -16.67 13.56
N ARG A 20 13.55 -17.86 13.14
CA ARG A 20 12.63 -18.02 12.00
C ARG A 20 11.20 -17.84 12.47
N PRO A 21 10.44 -16.84 11.98
CA PRO A 21 9.03 -16.76 12.27
C PRO A 21 8.31 -18.02 11.77
N ALA A 22 7.26 -18.42 12.50
CA ALA A 22 6.38 -19.50 12.10
C ALA A 22 5.85 -19.27 10.67
N THR A 23 5.83 -20.33 9.87
CA THR A 23 5.32 -20.30 8.49
C THR A 23 3.91 -19.70 8.48
N PRO A 24 3.64 -18.59 7.76
CA PRO A 24 2.30 -18.08 7.63
C PRO A 24 1.44 -19.10 6.84
N PRO A 25 0.11 -19.13 7.07
CA PRO A 25 -0.77 -19.96 6.26
C PRO A 25 -0.64 -19.58 4.78
N THR A 26 -0.51 -20.60 3.93
CA THR A 26 -0.46 -20.48 2.47
C THR A 26 -1.52 -19.51 1.97
N GLY A 27 -1.06 -18.45 1.31
CA GLY A 27 -1.92 -17.39 0.78
C GLY A 27 -3.10 -17.95 -0.01
N ALA A 28 -4.30 -17.50 0.36
CA ALA A 28 -5.49 -17.71 -0.44
C ALA A 28 -5.26 -17.01 -1.78
N GLY A 29 -5.05 -17.81 -2.83
CA GLY A 29 -5.02 -17.32 -4.20
C GLY A 29 -6.31 -16.57 -4.50
N THR A 30 -6.20 -15.56 -5.37
CA THR A 30 -7.32 -14.81 -5.95
C THR A 30 -8.47 -15.77 -6.24
N THR A 31 -9.55 -15.70 -5.45
CA THR A 31 -10.75 -16.48 -5.71
C THR A 31 -11.40 -15.94 -6.97
N GLY A 32 -11.03 -16.51 -8.10
CA GLY A 32 -11.65 -16.22 -9.39
C GLY A 32 -13.15 -16.46 -9.29
N GLY A 33 -13.93 -15.39 -9.33
CA GLY A 33 -15.37 -15.48 -9.50
C GLY A 33 -15.73 -15.69 -10.95
N THR A 34 -16.96 -16.11 -11.23
CA THR A 34 -17.48 -16.24 -12.60
C THR A 34 -18.60 -15.22 -12.80
N VAL A 35 -18.60 -14.49 -13.93
CA VAL A 35 -19.71 -13.59 -14.34
C VAL A 35 -20.83 -14.42 -14.97
N PRO A 36 -22.13 -14.03 -14.88
CA PRO A 36 -23.17 -14.59 -15.73
C PRO A 36 -22.79 -14.42 -17.21
N GLY A 37 -22.44 -15.53 -17.87
CA GLY A 37 -21.84 -15.55 -19.21
C GLY A 37 -20.59 -16.42 -19.33
N GLY A 38 -20.02 -16.89 -18.21
CA GLY A 38 -18.96 -17.91 -18.20
C GLY A 38 -17.52 -17.37 -18.21
N GLY A 39 -17.34 -16.05 -18.24
CA GLY A 39 -16.03 -15.41 -18.17
C GLY A 39 -15.44 -15.41 -16.75
N ALA A 40 -14.11 -15.47 -16.66
CA ALA A 40 -13.38 -15.30 -15.41
C ALA A 40 -13.51 -13.85 -14.90
N VAL A 41 -13.62 -13.69 -13.58
CA VAL A 41 -13.60 -12.40 -12.88
C VAL A 41 -12.30 -12.28 -12.11
N THR A 42 -11.70 -11.10 -12.18
CA THR A 42 -10.61 -10.71 -11.31
C THR A 42 -11.07 -9.62 -10.36
N GLU A 43 -10.69 -9.76 -9.10
CA GLU A 43 -10.82 -8.71 -8.10
C GLU A 43 -9.56 -7.84 -8.12
N VAL A 44 -9.75 -6.54 -8.25
CA VAL A 44 -8.67 -5.54 -8.20
C VAL A 44 -9.00 -4.49 -7.16
N ALA A 45 -8.02 -4.09 -6.35
CA ALA A 45 -8.22 -3.04 -5.37
C ALA A 45 -8.32 -1.67 -6.09
N ASP A 46 -9.25 -0.84 -5.64
CA ASP A 46 -9.29 0.57 -6.03
C ASP A 46 -8.39 1.35 -5.09
N LEU A 47 -7.55 2.22 -5.66
CA LEU A 47 -6.53 2.94 -4.92
C LEU A 47 -6.83 4.44 -4.87
N ARG A 48 -6.44 5.07 -3.78
CA ARG A 48 -6.26 6.52 -3.67
C ARG A 48 -4.80 6.79 -3.35
N VAL A 49 -4.18 7.66 -4.14
CA VAL A 49 -2.84 8.18 -3.83
C VAL A 49 -3.01 9.61 -3.36
N VAL A 50 -2.73 9.84 -2.08
CA VAL A 50 -2.87 11.14 -1.42
C VAL A 50 -1.51 11.76 -1.17
N VAL A 51 -1.39 13.08 -1.34
CA VAL A 51 -0.28 13.86 -0.83
C VAL A 51 -0.38 13.86 0.70
N ASP A 52 0.48 13.09 1.36
CA ASP A 52 0.46 12.93 2.81
C ASP A 52 1.09 14.16 3.48
N ARG A 53 2.29 14.54 3.02
CA ARG A 53 3.03 15.69 3.52
C ARG A 53 3.94 16.29 2.45
N ILE A 54 4.26 17.56 2.64
CA ILE A 54 5.26 18.29 1.86
C ILE A 54 6.21 18.93 2.87
N GLU A 55 7.47 18.49 2.88
CA GLU A 55 8.45 18.96 3.87
C GLU A 55 9.23 20.19 3.38
N GLY A 56 9.23 20.43 2.07
CA GLY A 56 9.83 21.60 1.44
C GLY A 56 8.79 22.59 0.91
N ARG A 57 9.13 23.26 -0.21
CA ARG A 57 8.24 24.22 -0.86
C ARG A 57 7.59 23.56 -2.07
N SER A 58 6.26 23.49 -2.08
CA SER A 58 5.51 23.08 -3.28
C SER A 58 5.71 24.07 -4.42
N VAL A 59 6.23 23.61 -5.55
CA VAL A 59 6.39 24.40 -6.79
C VAL A 59 5.46 23.90 -7.89
N CYS A 60 4.95 22.67 -7.78
CA CYS A 60 3.95 22.06 -8.65
C CYS A 60 2.50 22.43 -8.30
N GLY A 61 2.28 23.13 -7.19
CA GLY A 61 0.97 23.62 -6.75
C GLY A 61 0.10 22.60 -6.03
N LEU A 62 0.67 21.45 -5.63
CA LEU A 62 0.01 20.48 -4.76
C LEU A 62 0.08 20.89 -3.29
N ALA A 63 -0.88 20.41 -2.50
CA ALA A 63 -0.94 20.56 -1.05
C ALA A 63 -1.29 19.22 -0.38
N PRO A 64 -0.95 19.04 0.93
CA PRO A 64 -1.43 17.89 1.70
C PRO A 64 -2.94 17.70 1.57
N GLY A 65 -3.36 16.47 1.28
CA GLY A 65 -4.75 16.12 1.01
C GLY A 65 -5.15 16.16 -0.47
N ASP A 66 -4.36 16.75 -1.38
CA ASP A 66 -4.57 16.55 -2.82
C ASP A 66 -4.37 15.07 -3.17
N PHE A 67 -5.16 14.54 -4.11
CA PHE A 67 -5.11 13.12 -4.46
C PHE A 67 -5.53 12.85 -5.90
N PHE A 68 -5.18 11.65 -6.37
CA PHE A 68 -5.84 11.00 -7.49
C PHE A 68 -6.31 9.60 -7.10
N THR A 69 -7.26 9.04 -7.85
CA THR A 69 -7.73 7.67 -7.68
C THR A 69 -7.35 6.81 -8.88
N VAL A 70 -7.15 5.52 -8.63
CA VAL A 70 -7.10 4.48 -9.67
C VAL A 70 -8.25 3.52 -9.43
N THR A 71 -9.17 3.45 -10.37
CA THR A 71 -10.30 2.51 -10.36
C THR A 71 -10.29 1.65 -11.60
N ASP A 72 -11.10 0.59 -11.62
CA ASP A 72 -11.37 -0.21 -12.82
C ASP A 72 -10.08 -0.70 -13.52
N SER A 73 -9.11 -1.16 -12.72
CA SER A 73 -7.73 -1.53 -13.11
C SER A 73 -6.82 -0.40 -13.59
N SER A 74 -7.28 0.50 -14.47
CA SER A 74 -6.39 1.45 -15.18
C SER A 74 -6.91 2.89 -15.28
N ARG A 75 -8.06 3.21 -14.66
CA ARG A 75 -8.65 4.55 -14.75
C ARG A 75 -8.08 5.47 -13.69
N LEU A 76 -7.24 6.42 -14.11
CA LEU A 76 -6.74 7.48 -13.24
C LEU A 76 -7.63 8.73 -13.31
N ALA A 77 -8.01 9.28 -12.16
CA ALA A 77 -8.80 10.51 -12.09
C ALA A 77 -8.37 11.41 -10.92
N THR A 78 -8.39 12.72 -11.14
CA THR A 78 -8.29 13.76 -10.11
C THR A 78 -9.67 14.36 -9.85
N ALA A 79 -9.81 15.12 -8.76
CA ALA A 79 -11.03 15.91 -8.55
C ALA A 79 -11.23 16.94 -9.69
N PRO A 80 -12.47 17.32 -10.04
CA PRO A 80 -12.76 18.24 -11.14
C PRO A 80 -11.97 19.55 -11.03
N GLY A 81 -11.29 19.95 -12.10
CA GLY A 81 -10.48 21.16 -12.14
C GLY A 81 -9.17 21.09 -11.32
N ARG A 82 -8.80 19.91 -10.82
CA ARG A 82 -7.52 19.67 -10.14
C ARG A 82 -6.56 18.94 -11.07
N HIS A 83 -5.27 19.19 -10.88
CA HIS A 83 -4.17 18.48 -11.53
C HIS A 83 -3.42 17.63 -10.52
N PHE A 84 -2.50 16.80 -11.02
CA PHE A 84 -1.50 16.13 -10.21
C PHE A 84 -0.11 16.38 -10.79
N CYS A 85 0.93 16.39 -9.95
CA CYS A 85 2.30 16.61 -10.39
C CYS A 85 2.76 15.43 -11.25
N LEU A 86 3.26 15.71 -12.46
CA LEU A 86 3.74 14.69 -13.39
C LEU A 86 4.88 13.85 -12.79
N TYR A 87 5.80 14.48 -12.06
CA TYR A 87 6.96 13.79 -11.47
C TYR A 87 6.57 12.93 -10.26
N ALA A 88 5.67 13.43 -9.41
CA ALA A 88 5.10 12.65 -8.33
C ALA A 88 4.32 11.43 -8.88
N LEU A 89 3.51 11.64 -9.93
CA LEU A 89 2.81 10.57 -10.62
C LEU A 89 3.78 9.52 -11.17
N ALA A 90 4.83 9.95 -11.89
CA ALA A 90 5.83 9.04 -12.45
C ALA A 90 6.54 8.18 -11.39
N ALA A 91 6.74 8.71 -10.17
CA ALA A 91 7.37 7.96 -9.07
C ALA A 91 6.46 6.88 -8.49
N VAL A 92 5.15 7.14 -8.37
CA VAL A 92 4.20 6.18 -7.77
C VAL A 92 3.67 5.15 -8.78
N LEU A 93 3.56 5.51 -10.07
CA LEU A 93 2.98 4.68 -11.13
C LEU A 93 3.49 3.22 -11.14
N PRO A 94 4.79 2.93 -11.02
CA PRO A 94 5.30 1.55 -11.07
C PRO A 94 4.80 0.64 -9.95
N LEU A 95 4.35 1.20 -8.83
CA LEU A 95 3.92 0.44 -7.65
C LEU A 95 2.43 0.12 -7.67
N LEU A 96 1.63 0.88 -8.42
CA LEU A 96 0.16 0.78 -8.39
C LEU A 96 -0.35 -0.62 -8.80
N PRO A 97 0.13 -1.26 -9.89
CA PRO A 97 -0.37 -2.58 -10.26
C PRO A 97 -0.10 -3.67 -9.21
N ALA A 98 1.01 -3.55 -8.47
CA ALA A 98 1.30 -4.45 -7.36
C ALA A 98 0.37 -4.18 -6.17
N LYS A 99 0.13 -2.91 -5.85
CA LYS A 99 -0.79 -2.47 -4.79
C LYS A 99 -2.27 -2.77 -5.09
N GLN A 100 -2.65 -2.98 -6.35
CA GLN A 100 -4.00 -3.41 -6.74
C GLN A 100 -4.25 -4.91 -6.51
N ARG A 101 -3.21 -5.70 -6.21
CA ARG A 101 -3.29 -7.16 -6.04
C ARG A 101 -3.16 -7.55 -4.57
N THR A 102 -3.59 -8.76 -4.26
CA THR A 102 -3.28 -9.36 -2.96
C THR A 102 -1.77 -9.64 -2.90
N LEU A 103 -1.11 -9.05 -1.91
CA LEU A 103 0.30 -9.26 -1.62
C LEU A 103 0.46 -10.20 -0.42
N ASP A 104 1.56 -10.93 -0.37
CA ASP A 104 1.91 -11.74 0.80
C ASP A 104 2.14 -10.80 2.00
N PRO A 105 1.59 -11.09 3.20
CA PRO A 105 1.80 -10.24 4.38
C PRO A 105 3.28 -10.04 4.77
N ALA A 106 4.18 -10.94 4.37
CA ALA A 106 5.62 -10.83 4.59
C ALA A 106 6.35 -10.05 3.47
N ASP A 107 5.67 -9.67 2.39
CA ASP A 107 6.23 -8.78 1.38
C ASP A 107 6.33 -7.36 1.96
N TRP A 108 7.51 -6.74 1.86
CA TRP A 108 7.72 -5.36 2.31
C TRP A 108 6.74 -4.40 1.62
N LEU A 109 6.40 -4.67 0.35
CA LEU A 109 5.47 -3.88 -0.42
C LEU A 109 4.03 -4.02 0.10
N ALA A 110 3.69 -5.03 0.91
CA ALA A 110 2.39 -5.08 1.57
C ALA A 110 2.27 -4.00 2.65
N ALA A 111 3.33 -3.77 3.43
CA ALA A 111 3.36 -2.81 4.52
C ALA A 111 3.70 -1.37 4.07
N ASP A 112 4.65 -1.22 3.14
CA ASP A 112 5.15 0.11 2.74
C ASP A 112 4.16 0.80 1.80
N THR A 113 3.61 1.94 2.23
CA THR A 113 2.60 2.71 1.47
C THR A 113 3.08 4.08 1.04
N GLU A 114 4.27 4.49 1.47
CA GLU A 114 4.79 5.84 1.19
C GLU A 114 5.67 5.87 -0.05
N VAL A 115 5.54 6.93 -0.84
CA VAL A 115 6.35 7.15 -2.04
C VAL A 115 6.74 8.62 -2.12
N ALA A 116 8.02 8.90 -2.28
CA ALA A 116 8.53 10.26 -2.42
C ALA A 116 8.46 10.75 -3.87
N CYS A 117 8.04 12.01 -4.04
CA CYS A 117 8.28 12.77 -5.27
C CYS A 117 9.80 12.93 -5.47
N PRO A 118 10.32 12.82 -6.70
CA PRO A 118 11.76 12.91 -6.95
C PRO A 118 12.31 14.35 -6.86
N ASP A 119 11.44 15.36 -6.72
CA ASP A 119 11.86 16.76 -6.57
C ASP A 119 12.48 16.98 -5.18
N PRO A 120 13.79 17.28 -5.09
CA PRO A 120 14.49 17.45 -3.82
C PRO A 120 14.10 18.73 -3.07
N GLU A 121 13.53 19.72 -3.75
CA GLU A 121 13.08 20.96 -3.13
C GLU A 121 11.69 20.81 -2.52
N GLU A 122 10.78 20.07 -3.17
CA GLU A 122 9.44 19.84 -2.63
C GLU A 122 9.45 18.87 -1.45
N ARG A 123 10.20 17.77 -1.55
CA ARG A 123 10.17 16.67 -0.56
C ARG A 123 8.73 16.24 -0.24
N LEU A 124 7.93 16.11 -1.30
CA LEU A 124 6.56 15.65 -1.22
C LEU A 124 6.54 14.13 -1.00
N VAL A 125 5.80 13.67 0.00
CA VAL A 125 5.54 12.26 0.26
C VAL A 125 4.08 11.95 0.00
N MET A 126 3.83 10.93 -0.82
CA MET A 126 2.51 10.40 -1.10
C MET A 126 2.26 9.14 -0.28
N ARG A 127 0.99 8.86 0.01
CA ARG A 127 0.54 7.60 0.64
C ARG A 127 -0.46 6.90 -0.27
N ILE A 128 -0.26 5.61 -0.51
CA ILE A 128 -1.17 4.76 -1.27
C ILE A 128 -2.16 4.12 -0.29
N GLU A 129 -3.45 4.30 -0.54
CA GLU A 129 -4.55 3.77 0.25
C GLU A 129 -5.44 2.88 -0.61
N THR A 130 -5.80 1.69 -0.11
CA THR A 130 -6.89 0.90 -0.69
C THR A 130 -8.21 1.47 -0.20
N VAL A 131 -9.10 1.82 -1.14
CA VAL A 131 -10.38 2.47 -0.84
C VAL A 131 -11.60 1.64 -1.25
N GLY A 132 -11.38 0.52 -1.95
CA GLY A 132 -12.44 -0.35 -2.43
C GLY A 132 -11.90 -1.55 -3.20
N THR A 133 -12.81 -2.32 -3.79
CA THR A 133 -12.47 -3.43 -4.67
C THR A 133 -13.47 -3.48 -5.82
N SER A 134 -12.95 -3.55 -7.03
CA SER A 134 -13.72 -3.68 -8.26
C SER A 134 -13.63 -5.12 -8.78
N ARG A 135 -14.75 -5.62 -9.31
CA ARG A 135 -14.87 -6.94 -9.93
C ARG A 135 -14.97 -6.74 -11.43
N ILE A 136 -13.94 -7.16 -12.15
CA ILE A 136 -13.80 -6.89 -13.59
C ILE A 136 -13.72 -8.22 -14.32
N ALA A 137 -14.39 -8.30 -15.49
CA ALA A 137 -14.18 -9.42 -16.38
C ALA A 137 -12.69 -9.48 -16.76
N THR A 138 -12.05 -10.64 -16.63
CA THR A 138 -10.60 -10.75 -16.82
C THR A 138 -10.15 -10.29 -18.21
N GLU A 139 -11.00 -10.42 -19.22
CA GLU A 139 -10.76 -9.95 -20.59
C GLU A 139 -10.80 -8.42 -20.77
N GLU A 140 -11.33 -7.68 -19.79
CA GLU A 140 -11.40 -6.22 -19.78
C GLU A 140 -10.30 -5.56 -18.93
N LEU A 141 -9.44 -6.35 -18.28
CA LEU A 141 -8.28 -5.83 -17.56
C LEU A 141 -7.24 -5.27 -18.53
N THR A 142 -6.52 -4.25 -18.07
CA THR A 142 -5.36 -3.66 -18.78
C THR A 142 -4.05 -3.88 -18.03
#